data_AF-A0A4Q5SSA2-F1
#
_entry.id   AF-A0A4Q5SSA2-F1
#
_cell.length_a   1.000
_cell.length_b   1.000
_cell.length_c   1.000
_cell.angle_alpha   90.00
_cell.angle_beta   90.00
_cell.angle_gamma   90.00
#
_symmetry.space_group_name_H-M   'P 1'
#
loop_
_entity.id
_entity.type
_entity.pdbx_description
1 polymer ?
#
loop_
_entity_poly.entity_id
_entity_poly.type
_entity_poly.pdbx_seq_one_letter_code
_entity_poly.pdbx_strand_id
1 'polypeptide(L)'
;MKGGYTYILTNYRRTVLYVGVTSDLRRRLREHREQLHPGSFTARYQCFYLVYFEQVPGIVAAIQREKQLKEWPRQRKLELIRTVNPHLYFYHPHTLLLSDTRNPLCSRGVCCR
;
A
#
# COMPACT_ATOMS: atom_id res chain seq x y z
N MET A 1 2.06 -23.11 -6.93
CA MET A 1 3.14 -22.11 -6.80
C MET A 1 2.63 -20.97 -5.92
N LYS A 2 3.42 -20.48 -4.96
CA LYS A 2 3.01 -19.31 -4.15
C LYS A 2 3.20 -18.05 -5.00
N GLY A 3 2.14 -17.28 -5.20
CA GLY A 3 2.19 -16.01 -5.91
C GLY A 3 3.03 -14.96 -5.18
N GLY A 4 3.28 -13.84 -5.84
CA GLY A 4 3.93 -12.66 -5.26
C GLY A 4 3.00 -11.45 -5.26
N TYR A 5 3.31 -10.48 -4.42
CA TYR A 5 2.64 -9.19 -4.37
C TYR A 5 3.66 -8.08 -4.54
N THR A 6 3.36 -7.14 -5.42
CA THR A 6 4.07 -5.86 -5.51
C THR A 6 3.16 -4.79 -4.92
N TYR A 7 3.67 -3.95 -4.03
CA TYR A 7 2.85 -2.98 -3.30
C TYR A 7 3.54 -1.62 -3.17
N ILE A 8 2.72 -0.59 -2.99
CA ILE A 8 3.16 0.78 -2.76
C ILE A 8 2.57 1.30 -1.45
N LEU A 9 3.45 1.68 -0.53
CA LEU A 9 3.11 2.35 0.73
C LEU A 9 3.40 3.84 0.63
N THR A 10 2.69 4.60 1.44
CA THR A 10 2.91 6.03 1.59
C THR A 10 2.75 6.48 3.04
N ASN A 11 3.16 7.71 3.31
CA ASN A 11 2.91 8.39 4.57
C ASN A 11 1.57 9.14 4.53
N TYR A 12 1.10 9.61 5.68
CA TYR A 12 -0.17 10.35 5.77
C TYR A 12 -0.20 11.57 4.83
N ARG A 13 0.94 12.27 4.70
CA ARG A 13 1.10 13.45 3.84
C ARG A 13 1.26 13.10 2.34
N ARG A 14 1.28 11.82 1.98
CA ARG A 14 1.48 11.30 0.61
C ARG A 14 2.76 11.80 -0.08
N THR A 15 3.78 12.22 0.65
CA THR A 15 5.03 12.77 0.12
C THR A 15 6.05 11.69 -0.23
N VAL A 16 6.04 10.55 0.46
CA VAL A 16 6.99 9.46 0.21
C VAL A 16 6.23 8.26 -0.36
N LEU A 17 6.79 7.64 -1.40
CA LEU A 17 6.28 6.41 -1.98
C LEU A 17 7.33 5.32 -1.79
N TYR A 18 6.97 4.29 -1.05
CA TYR A 18 7.79 3.11 -0.85
C TYR A 18 7.24 1.97 -1.70
N VAL A 19 8.09 1.38 -2.54
CA VAL A 19 7.72 0.23 -3.38
C VAL A 19 8.40 -1.01 -2.82
N GLY A 20 7.64 -2.08 -2.63
CA GLY A 20 8.16 -3.34 -2.11
C GLY A 20 7.51 -4.55 -2.76
N VAL A 21 8.11 -5.71 -2.53
CA VAL A 21 7.62 -7.02 -2.94
C VAL A 21 7.51 -7.94 -1.73
N THR A 22 6.50 -8.81 -1.70
CA THR A 22 6.32 -9.83 -0.64
C THR A 22 5.50 -11.00 -1.15
N SER A 23 5.65 -12.17 -0.55
CA SER A 23 4.73 -13.30 -0.75
C SER A 23 3.50 -13.22 0.18
N ASP A 24 3.61 -12.48 1.29
CA ASP A 24 2.54 -12.27 2.26
C ASP A 24 2.38 -10.77 2.55
N LEU A 25 1.38 -10.17 1.91
CA LEU A 25 1.09 -8.74 2.04
C LEU A 25 0.57 -8.40 3.45
N ARG A 26 -0.30 -9.24 4.02
CA ARG A 26 -0.91 -8.98 5.33
C ARG A 26 0.13 -8.93 6.44
N ARG A 27 1.02 -9.93 6.45
CA ARG A 27 2.14 -9.98 7.38
C ARG A 27 3.02 -8.73 7.23
N ARG A 28 3.41 -8.37 6.01
CA ARG A 28 4.28 -7.19 5.77
C ARG A 28 3.66 -5.87 6.21
N LEU A 29 2.37 -5.67 5.95
CA LEU A 29 1.66 -4.46 6.40
C LEU A 29 1.64 -4.36 7.92
N ARG A 30 1.44 -5.48 8.62
CA ARG A 30 1.51 -5.53 10.09
C ARG A 30 2.90 -5.15 10.59
N GLU A 31 3.96 -5.74 10.02
CA GLU A 31 5.35 -5.44 10.38
C GLU A 31 5.69 -3.94 10.21
N HIS A 32 5.22 -3.31 9.12
CA HIS A 32 5.40 -1.88 8.89
C HIS A 32 4.59 -0.99 9.84
N ARG A 33 3.36 -1.40 10.19
CA ARG A 33 2.50 -0.67 11.13
C ARG A 33 3.02 -0.72 12.56
N GLU A 34 3.49 -1.89 12.98
CA GLU A 34 4.09 -2.13 14.30
C GLU A 34 5.52 -1.57 14.41
N GLN A 35 6.08 -1.07 13.30
CA GLN A 35 7.43 -0.52 13.24
C GLN A 35 8.49 -1.47 13.83
N LEU A 36 8.32 -2.78 13.59
CA LEU A 36 9.20 -3.83 14.14
C LEU A 36 10.69 -3.61 13.79
N HIS A 37 10.96 -2.82 12.75
CA HIS A 37 12.29 -2.36 12.37
C HIS A 37 12.38 -0.83 12.45
N PRO A 38 12.64 -0.25 13.64
CA PRO A 38 12.66 1.20 13.84
C PRO A 38 13.77 1.90 13.05
N GLY A 39 14.86 1.21 12.73
CA GLY A 39 15.94 1.71 11.86
C GLY A 39 15.61 1.69 10.36
N SER A 40 14.47 1.13 9.94
CA SER A 40 14.12 1.02 8.52
C SER A 40 13.62 2.34 7.93
N PHE A 41 13.80 2.52 6.62
CA PHE A 41 13.26 3.66 5.87
C PHE A 41 11.75 3.81 6.09
N THR A 42 11.01 2.70 6.12
CA THR A 42 9.56 2.72 6.32
C THR A 42 9.16 3.22 7.69
N ALA A 43 9.94 2.93 8.74
CA ALA A 43 9.68 3.45 10.08
C ALA A 43 10.03 4.93 10.17
N ARG A 44 11.21 5.32 9.67
CA ARG A 44 11.68 6.72 9.67
C ARG A 44 10.73 7.68 8.97
N TYR A 45 10.17 7.28 7.82
CA TYR A 45 9.25 8.10 7.04
C TYR A 45 7.78 7.78 7.29
N GLN A 46 7.47 6.94 8.28
CA GLN A 46 6.08 6.59 8.64
C GLN A 46 5.27 6.10 7.42
N CYS A 47 5.90 5.27 6.59
CA CYS A 47 5.30 4.73 5.37
C CYS A 47 4.58 3.43 5.70
N PHE A 48 3.36 3.54 6.22
CA PHE A 48 2.53 2.39 6.62
C PHE A 48 1.15 2.36 5.94
N TYR A 49 0.79 3.39 5.16
CA TYR A 49 -0.50 3.43 4.46
C TYR A 49 -0.38 2.77 3.10
N LEU A 50 -1.13 1.68 2.90
CA LEU A 50 -1.20 1.01 1.61
C LEU A 50 -2.10 1.80 0.65
N VAL A 51 -1.59 2.11 -0.54
CA VAL A 51 -2.35 2.83 -1.59
C VAL A 51 -2.52 2.02 -2.86
N TYR A 52 -1.66 1.03 -3.08
CA TYR A 52 -1.71 0.16 -4.25
C TYR A 52 -1.06 -1.18 -3.95
N PHE A 53 -1.64 -2.25 -4.48
CA PHE A 53 -1.04 -3.58 -4.52
C PHE A 53 -1.46 -4.30 -5.79
N GLU A 54 -0.59 -5.18 -6.28
CA GLU A 54 -0.79 -6.01 -7.45
C GLU A 54 -0.38 -7.44 -7.10
N GLN A 55 -1.24 -8.41 -7.40
CA GLN A 55 -0.94 -9.83 -7.24
C GLN A 55 -0.43 -10.38 -8.57
N VAL A 56 0.68 -11.10 -8.52
CA VAL A 56 1.32 -11.71 -9.68
C VAL A 56 1.55 -13.21 -9.45
N PRO A 57 1.56 -14.02 -10.53
CA PRO A 57 1.57 -15.48 -10.42
C PRO A 57 2.86 -16.06 -9.81
N GLY A 58 3.94 -15.28 -9.74
CA GLY A 58 5.21 -15.73 -9.16
C GLY A 58 6.05 -14.60 -8.60
N ILE A 59 6.94 -14.96 -7.67
CA ILE A 59 7.83 -13.99 -7.01
C ILE A 59 8.81 -13.32 -7.99
N VAL A 60 9.26 -14.04 -9.03
CA VAL A 60 10.16 -13.50 -10.07
C VAL A 60 9.47 -12.38 -10.83
N ALA A 61 8.21 -12.59 -11.25
CA ALA A 61 7.41 -11.56 -11.89
C ALA A 61 7.19 -10.35 -10.95
N ALA A 62 7.01 -10.61 -9.65
CA ALA A 62 6.83 -9.56 -8.64
C ALA A 62 8.09 -8.70 -8.48
N ILE A 63 9.27 -9.32 -8.50
CA ILE A 63 10.57 -8.63 -8.44
C ILE A 63 10.80 -7.82 -9.72
N GLN A 64 10.50 -8.37 -10.89
CA GLN A 64 10.59 -7.64 -12.16
C GLN A 64 9.67 -6.42 -12.16
N ARG A 65 8.43 -6.60 -11.68
CA ARG A 65 7.45 -5.51 -11.55
C ARG A 65 7.91 -4.45 -10.56
N GLU A 66 8.46 -4.86 -9.42
CA GLU A 66 9.03 -3.95 -8.42
C GLU A 66 10.17 -3.10 -9.01
N LYS A 67 11.08 -3.71 -9.79
CA LYS A 67 12.16 -2.99 -10.49
C LYS A 67 11.62 -1.96 -11.47
N GLN A 68 10.67 -2.35 -12.32
CA GLN A 68 10.01 -1.43 -13.25
C GLN A 68 9.36 -0.25 -12.51
N LEU A 69 8.63 -0.53 -11.44
CA LEU A 69 8.01 0.51 -10.64
C LEU A 69 9.07 1.40 -9.99
N LYS A 70 10.19 0.88 -9.49
CA LYS A 70 11.25 1.69 -8.89
C LYS A 70 11.82 2.72 -9.89
N GLU A 71 12.06 2.31 -11.12
CA GLU A 71 12.57 3.16 -12.22
C GLU A 71 11.59 4.24 -12.67
N TRP A 72 10.29 4.07 -12.43
CA TRP A 72 9.30 5.05 -12.89
C TRP A 72 9.39 6.38 -12.15
N PRO A 73 9.17 7.51 -12.86
CA PRO A 73 9.05 8.80 -12.20
C PRO A 73 7.82 8.80 -11.29
N ARG A 74 7.87 9.65 -10.25
CA ARG A 74 6.80 9.78 -9.26
C ARG A 74 5.43 10.01 -9.90
N GLN A 75 5.37 10.84 -10.92
CA GLN A 75 4.13 11.17 -11.64
C GLN A 75 3.46 9.92 -12.21
N ARG A 76 4.23 9.07 -12.90
CA ARG A 76 3.74 7.83 -13.50
C ARG A 76 3.28 6.81 -12.44
N LYS A 77 3.95 6.77 -11.29
CA LYS A 77 3.48 5.97 -10.14
C LYS A 77 2.13 6.46 -9.63
N LEU A 78 1.94 7.77 -9.51
CA LEU A 78 0.68 8.36 -9.07
C LEU A 78 -0.44 8.12 -10.08
N GLU A 79 -0.14 8.20 -11.38
CA GLU A 79 -1.09 7.86 -12.44
C GLU A 79 -1.53 6.39 -12.33
N LEU A 80 -0.60 5.45 -12.17
CA LEU A 80 -0.91 4.04 -11.93
C LEU A 80 -1.78 3.84 -10.68
N ILE A 81 -1.48 4.54 -9.59
CA ILE A 81 -2.30 4.44 -8.38
C ILE A 81 -3.70 4.99 -8.67
N ARG A 82 -3.80 6.12 -9.39
CA ARG A 82 -5.08 6.76 -9.73
C ARG A 82 -5.96 5.93 -10.65
N THR A 83 -5.40 5.07 -11.50
CA THR A 83 -6.22 4.17 -12.34
C THR A 83 -7.00 3.16 -11.51
N VAL A 84 -6.45 2.72 -10.37
CA VAL A 84 -7.09 1.74 -9.47
C VAL A 84 -7.79 2.41 -8.29
N ASN A 85 -7.24 3.52 -7.80
CA ASN A 85 -7.67 4.24 -6.62
C ASN A 85 -7.63 5.75 -6.88
N PRO A 86 -8.62 6.30 -7.61
CA PRO A 86 -8.63 7.70 -8.02
C PRO A 86 -8.63 8.67 -6.84
N HIS A 87 -9.22 8.25 -5.71
CA HIS A 87 -9.32 9.05 -4.49
C HIS A 87 -8.13 8.88 -3.52
N LEU A 88 -7.16 8.01 -3.85
CA LEU A 88 -6.00 7.72 -2.99
C LEU A 88 -6.41 7.35 -1.56
N TYR A 89 -7.47 6.54 -1.44
CA TYR A 89 -7.90 5.99 -0.16
C TYR A 89 -6.83 5.05 0.40
N PHE A 90 -6.68 5.06 1.72
CA PHE A 90 -5.76 4.16 2.40
C PHE A 90 -6.45 2.81 2.60
N TYR A 91 -5.85 1.75 2.08
CA TYR A 91 -6.32 0.40 2.35
C TYR A 91 -5.97 0.04 3.79
N HIS A 92 -7.00 -0.18 4.60
CA HIS A 92 -6.82 -0.62 5.98
C HIS A 92 -6.69 -2.14 6.03
N PRO A 93 -5.67 -2.69 6.73
CA PRO A 93 -5.45 -4.13 6.80
C PRO A 93 -6.60 -4.87 7.49
N HIS A 94 -7.35 -4.22 8.38
CA HIS A 94 -8.53 -4.79 9.05
C HIS A 94 -9.77 -4.86 8.14
N THR A 95 -9.86 -4.00 7.12
CA THR A 95 -11.02 -3.91 6.22
C THR A 95 -10.97 -4.95 5.10
N LEU A 96 -9.86 -5.68 4.91
CA LEU A 96 -9.76 -6.77 3.93
C LEU A 96 -10.53 -8.05 4.32
N LEU A 97 -11.35 -7.99 5.39
CA LEU A 97 -12.26 -9.07 5.81
C LEU A 97 -13.74 -8.76 5.58
N LEU A 98 -14.08 -7.55 5.13
CA LEU A 98 -15.47 -7.18 4.84
C LEU A 98 -15.55 -6.77 3.37
N SER A 99 -16.04 -7.68 2.56
CA SER A 99 -16.70 -7.39 1.31
C SER A 99 -17.83 -6.39 1.56
N ASP A 100 -17.53 -5.09 1.59
CA ASP A 100 -18.57 -4.09 1.52
C ASP A 100 -18.02 -2.83 0.83
N THR A 101 -18.43 -2.71 -0.43
CA THR A 101 -18.49 -1.46 -1.16
C THR A 101 -19.24 -0.44 -0.31
N ARG A 102 -18.52 0.53 0.28
CA ARG A 102 -18.96 1.90 0.55
C ARG A 102 -17.88 2.60 1.37
N ASN A 103 -16.97 3.28 0.68
CA ASN A 103 -16.34 4.46 1.26
C ASN A 103 -16.61 5.65 0.35
N PRO A 104 -17.66 6.44 0.62
CA PRO A 104 -17.62 7.86 0.41
C PRO A 104 -17.16 8.49 1.72
N LEU A 105 -16.08 9.26 1.66
CA LEU A 105 -15.92 10.35 2.61
C LEU A 105 -17.24 11.13 2.65
N CYS A 106 -17.71 11.42 3.87
CA CYS A 106 -18.77 12.39 4.18
C CYS A 106 -20.22 11.86 4.21
N SER A 107 -20.75 11.70 5.42
CA SER A 107 -21.96 12.45 5.80
C SER A 107 -22.24 12.34 7.30
N ARG A 108 -22.07 13.50 7.97
CA ARG A 108 -22.71 13.90 9.23
C ARG A 108 -22.08 13.33 10.50
N GLY A 109 -21.81 14.25 11.44
CA GLY A 109 -21.10 14.00 12.67
C GLY A 109 -21.83 13.08 13.63
N VAL A 110 -21.28 12.99 14.85
CA VAL A 110 -21.55 11.97 15.89
C VAL A 110 -20.64 10.76 15.64
N CYS A 111 -19.62 10.46 16.44
CA CYS A 111 -19.60 10.46 17.89
C CYS A 111 -18.18 10.77 18.39
N CYS A 112 -18.03 11.88 19.11
CA CYS A 112 -17.15 11.90 20.26
C CYS A 112 -17.85 11.09 21.37
N ARG A 113 -17.31 9.93 21.73
CA ARG A 113 -17.19 9.50 23.12
C ARG A 113 -16.24 8.32 23.25
#